data_AF-A0A966IQW6-F1
#
_entry.id   AF-A0A966IQW6-F1
#
_cell.length_a   1.000
_cell.length_b   1.000
_cell.length_c   1.000
_cell.angle_alpha   90.00
_cell.angle_beta   90.00
_cell.angle_gamma   90.00
#
_symmetry.space_group_name_H-M   'P 1'
#
loop_
_entity.id
_entity.type
_entity.pdbx_description
1 polymer ?
#
loop_
_entity_poly.entity_id
_entity_poly.type
_entity_poly.pdbx_seq_one_letter_code
_entity_poly.pdbx_strand_id
1 'polypeptide(L)'
;MAATQLPTYLTQRYLGWKATKYQENKAWFRHLADMGQHPRAMVISCCDSRVHVTAIFGSDTGEFFIHRNIANLVPPYLPDGD
;
A
#
# COMPACT_ATOMS: atom_id res chain seq x y z
N MET A 1 -9.14 26.30 -9.98
CA MET A 1 -9.92 25.22 -9.34
C MET A 1 -9.31 24.97 -7.97
N ALA A 2 -10.01 25.34 -6.89
CA ALA A 2 -9.52 25.10 -5.54
C ALA A 2 -9.55 23.59 -5.26
N ALA A 3 -8.44 23.01 -4.80
CA ALA A 3 -8.40 21.62 -4.37
C ALA A 3 -9.45 21.42 -3.26
N THR A 4 -10.46 20.61 -3.53
CA THR A 4 -11.48 20.25 -2.55
C THR A 4 -10.81 19.54 -1.38
N GLN A 5 -11.15 19.94 -0.15
CA GLN A 5 -10.64 19.28 1.06
C GLN A 5 -11.04 17.80 1.06
N LEU A 6 -10.16 16.94 1.58
CA LEU A 6 -10.47 15.50 1.72
C LEU A 6 -11.72 15.31 2.58
N PRO A 7 -12.60 14.33 2.25
CA PRO A 7 -13.74 13.99 3.08
C PRO A 7 -13.36 13.76 4.55
N THR A 8 -14.13 14.32 5.48
CA THR A 8 -13.81 14.33 6.92
C THR A 8 -13.55 12.94 7.49
N TYR A 9 -14.28 11.92 7.02
CA TYR A 9 -14.10 10.55 7.51
C TYR A 9 -12.72 9.95 7.17
N LEU A 10 -12.11 10.33 6.03
CA LEU A 10 -10.76 9.89 5.67
C LEU A 10 -9.73 10.57 6.57
N THR A 11 -9.89 11.87 6.81
CA THR A 11 -9.01 12.64 7.69
C THR A 11 -9.06 12.09 9.12
N GLN A 12 -10.25 11.82 9.66
CA GLN A 12 -10.41 11.24 10.99
C GLN A 12 -9.75 9.85 11.10
N ARG A 13 -9.93 8.98 10.09
CA ARG A 13 -9.29 7.66 10.07
C ARG A 13 -7.76 7.76 10.01
N TYR A 14 -7.22 8.66 9.19
CA TYR A 14 -5.78 8.90 9.13
C TYR A 14 -5.23 9.39 10.48
N LEU A 15 -5.91 10.34 11.13
CA LEU A 15 -5.51 10.84 12.44
C LEU A 15 -5.54 9.73 13.50
N GLY A 16 -6.56 8.87 13.49
CA GLY A 16 -6.64 7.70 14.37
C GLY A 16 -5.48 6.73 14.15
N TRP A 17 -5.17 6.39 12.90
CA TRP A 17 -4.01 5.56 12.56
C TRP A 17 -2.68 6.20 13.01
N LYS A 18 -2.52 7.51 12.79
CA LYS A 18 -1.31 8.27 13.16
C LYS A 18 -1.09 8.32 14.67
N ALA A 19 -2.18 8.40 15.45
CA ALA A 19 -2.14 8.45 16.90
C ALA A 19 -1.90 7.07 17.56
N THR A 20 -2.19 5.98 16.85
CA THR A 20 -2.10 4.61 17.37
C THR A 20 -1.03 3.80 16.64
N LYS A 21 -1.39 3.12 15.55
CA LYS A 21 -0.54 2.22 14.77
C LYS A 21 0.78 2.85 14.35
N TYR A 22 0.77 4.11 13.95
CA TYR A 22 2.01 4.81 13.61
C TYR A 22 2.92 5.04 14.81
N GLN A 23 2.38 5.42 15.97
CA GLN A 23 3.20 5.62 17.18
C GLN A 23 3.77 4.28 17.69
N GLU A 24 2.95 3.23 17.72
CA GLU A 24 3.35 1.87 18.11
C GLU A 24 4.52 1.35 17.26
N ASN A 25 4.54 1.68 15.96
CA ASN A 25 5.53 1.18 15.00
C ASN A 25 6.51 2.27 14.52
N LYS A 26 6.64 3.39 15.25
CA LYS A 26 7.40 4.56 14.81
C LYS A 26 8.88 4.24 14.51
N ALA A 27 9.48 3.38 15.33
CA ALA A 27 10.86 2.93 15.13
C ALA A 27 11.01 2.13 13.83
N TRP A 28 10.06 1.24 13.53
CA TRP A 28 10.04 0.47 12.29
C TRP A 28 9.89 1.36 11.06
N PHE A 29 8.96 2.32 11.08
CA PHE A 29 8.81 3.28 9.98
C PHE A 29 10.06 4.13 9.78
N ARG A 30 10.74 4.52 10.87
CA ARG A 30 12.00 5.25 10.76
C ARG A 30 13.12 4.38 10.18
N HIS A 31 13.21 3.12 10.62
CA HIS A 31 14.15 2.17 10.04
C HIS A 31 13.94 2.00 8.53
N LEU A 32 12.70 1.82 8.07
CA LEU A 32 12.38 1.74 6.63
C LEU A 32 12.73 3.04 5.87
N ALA A 33 12.56 4.20 6.49
CA ALA A 33 12.93 5.48 5.88
C ALA A 33 14.46 5.66 5.77
N ASP A 34 15.20 5.25 6.79
CA ASP A 34 16.65 5.43 6.87
C ASP A 34 17.41 4.36 6.05
N MET A 35 16.91 3.12 6.04
CA MET A 35 17.59 1.96 5.43
C MET A 35 16.99 1.54 4.09
N GLY A 36 15.80 2.04 3.73
CA GLY A 36 15.05 1.61 2.56
C GLY A 36 14.19 0.37 2.80
N GLN A 37 13.40 0.01 1.78
CA GLN A 37 12.55 -1.19 1.79
C GLN A 37 13.26 -2.40 1.17
N HIS A 38 13.07 -3.58 1.76
CA HIS A 38 13.56 -4.87 1.26
C HIS A 38 12.41 -5.89 1.20
N PRO A 39 11.42 -5.69 0.31
CA PRO A 39 10.27 -6.59 0.21
C PRO A 39 10.71 -8.00 -0.21
N ARG A 40 10.09 -9.02 0.40
CA ARG A 40 10.40 -10.44 0.13
C ARG A 40 9.75 -10.97 -1.13
N ALA A 41 8.65 -10.34 -1.54
CA ALA A 41 7.89 -10.74 -2.73
C ALA A 41 7.22 -9.53 -3.39
N MET A 42 6.99 -9.65 -4.70
CA MET A 42 6.07 -8.80 -5.45
C MET A 42 4.72 -9.50 -5.58
N VAL A 43 3.63 -8.78 -5.29
CA VAL A 43 2.26 -9.31 -5.40
C VAL A 43 1.46 -8.47 -6.39
N ILE A 44 0.85 -9.13 -7.36
CA ILE A 44 -0.11 -8.54 -8.30
C ILE A 44 -1.52 -8.96 -7.86
N SER A 45 -2.36 -8.01 -7.48
CA SER A 45 -3.72 -8.30 -6.97
C SER A 45 -4.82 -7.46 -7.64
N CYS A 46 -6.07 -7.91 -7.51
CA CYS A 46 -7.20 -7.23 -8.13
C CYS A 46 -7.52 -5.93 -7.37
N CYS A 47 -7.99 -4.90 -8.09
CA CYS A 47 -8.51 -3.66 -7.49
C CYS A 47 -9.81 -3.83 -6.67
N ASP A 48 -10.39 -5.04 -6.61
CA ASP A 48 -11.55 -5.36 -5.79
C ASP A 48 -11.34 -4.92 -4.33
N SER A 49 -12.28 -4.14 -3.79
CA SER A 49 -12.16 -3.55 -2.44
C SER A 49 -12.14 -4.58 -1.32
N ARG A 50 -12.54 -5.83 -1.59
CA ARG A 50 -12.53 -6.95 -0.63
C ARG A 50 -11.17 -7.65 -0.56
N VAL A 51 -10.29 -7.40 -1.53
CA VAL A 51 -8.96 -8.02 -1.59
C VAL A 51 -7.93 -7.06 -1.01
N HIS A 52 -7.49 -7.35 0.22
CA HIS A 52 -6.43 -6.61 0.90
C HIS A 52 -5.29 -7.55 1.30
N VAL A 53 -4.30 -7.67 0.41
CA VAL A 53 -3.19 -8.65 0.50
C VAL A 53 -2.49 -8.62 1.85
N THR A 54 -2.16 -7.43 2.36
CA THR A 54 -1.43 -7.30 3.63
C THR A 54 -2.23 -7.82 4.82
N ALA A 55 -3.56 -7.64 4.83
CA ALA A 55 -4.42 -8.19 5.88
C ALA A 55 -4.62 -9.71 5.72
N ILE A 56 -4.76 -10.21 4.49
CA ILE A 56 -4.98 -11.64 4.22
C ILE A 56 -3.80 -12.48 4.72
N PHE A 57 -2.56 -12.01 4.51
CA PHE A 57 -1.35 -12.73 4.91
C PHE A 57 -0.78 -12.28 6.26
N GLY A 58 -1.40 -11.31 6.93
CA GLY A 58 -0.89 -10.75 8.19
C GLY A 58 0.52 -10.17 8.07
N SER A 59 0.85 -9.60 6.91
CA SER A 59 2.20 -9.11 6.62
C SER A 59 2.46 -7.73 7.20
N ASP A 60 3.71 -7.48 7.60
CA ASP A 60 4.12 -6.18 8.11
C ASP A 60 4.35 -5.14 6.99
N THR A 61 4.39 -3.86 7.37
CA THR A 61 4.69 -2.81 6.39
C THR A 61 6.10 -2.97 5.85
N GLY A 62 6.24 -2.97 4.52
CA GLY A 62 7.53 -3.14 3.83
C GLY A 62 7.83 -4.58 3.40
N GLU A 63 6.98 -5.55 3.74
CA GLU A 63 7.20 -6.96 3.42
C GLU A 63 6.89 -7.31 1.95
N PHE A 64 5.89 -6.64 1.36
CA PHE A 64 5.47 -6.86 -0.03
C PHE A 64 5.59 -5.58 -0.87
N PHE A 65 6.04 -5.76 -2.11
CA PHE A 65 5.86 -4.77 -3.16
C PHE A 65 4.57 -5.08 -3.93
N ILE A 66 3.57 -4.21 -3.86
CA ILE A 66 2.21 -4.54 -4.32
C ILE A 66 1.83 -3.70 -5.55
N HIS A 67 1.42 -4.37 -6.62
CA HIS A 67 0.73 -3.78 -7.76
C HIS A 67 -0.74 -4.21 -7.75
N ARG A 68 -1.67 -3.28 -8.01
CA ARG A 68 -3.10 -3.58 -8.12
C ARG A 68 -3.65 -3.10 -9.45
N ASN A 69 -4.31 -3.99 -10.19
CA ASN A 69 -4.99 -3.65 -11.45
C ASN A 69 -6.32 -4.41 -11.59
N ILE A 70 -7.07 -4.12 -12.66
CA ILE A 70 -8.36 -4.79 -12.94
C ILE A 70 -8.07 -6.25 -13.29
N ALA A 71 -8.70 -7.17 -12.56
CA ALA A 71 -8.56 -8.62 -12.75
C ALA A 71 -7.12 -9.16 -12.61
N ASN A 72 -6.23 -8.44 -11.90
CA ASN A 72 -4.87 -8.90 -11.58
C ASN A 72 -4.11 -9.45 -12.80
N LEU A 73 -4.28 -8.79 -13.93
CA LEU A 73 -3.72 -9.20 -15.22
C LEU A 73 -2.23 -8.91 -15.28
N VAL A 74 -1.49 -9.82 -15.90
CA VAL A 74 -0.06 -9.70 -16.18
C VAL A 74 0.11 -9.86 -17.70
N PRO A 75 0.06 -8.78 -18.48
CA PRO A 75 0.23 -8.87 -19.92
C PRO A 75 1.67 -9.29 -20.25
N PRO A 76 1.88 -10.01 -21.38
CA PRO A 76 3.23 -10.30 -21.85
C PRO A 76 3.97 -9.02 -22.20
N TYR A 77 5.30 -9.07 -22.14
CA TYR A 77 6.14 -7.96 -22.59
C TYR A 77 6.10 -7.86 -24.11
N LEU A 78 5.72 -6.69 -24.63
CA LEU A 78 5.70 -6.35 -26.05
C LEU A 78 6.43 -5.02 -26.24
N PRO A 79 7.73 -5.04 -26.59
CA PRO A 79 8.57 -3.82 -26.68
C PRO A 79 8.11 -2.86 -27.77
N ASP A 80 7.55 -3.39 -28.86
CA ASP A 80 7.24 -2.66 -30.09
C ASP A 80 5.76 -2.73 -30.45
N GLY A 81 4.88 -2.81 -29.45
CA GLY A 81 3.45 -3.13 -29.59
C GLY A 81 2.77 -2.63 -30.87
N ASP A 82 2.03 -3.52 -31.54
CA ASP A 82 1.14 -3.14 -32.64
C ASP A 82 0.14 -2.04 -32.22
#